data_AF-A7NMN4-F1
#
_entry.id   AF-A7NMN4-F1
#
_cell.length_a   1.000
_cell.length_b   1.000
_cell.length_c   1.000
_cell.angle_alpha   90.00
_cell.angle_beta   90.00
_cell.angle_gamma   90.00
#
_symmetry.space_group_name_H-M   'P 1'
#
loop_
_entity.id
_entity.type
_entity.pdbx_description
1 polymer ?
#
loop_
_entity_poly.entity_id
_entity_poly.type
_entity_poly.pdbx_seq_one_letter_code
_entity_poly.pdbx_strand_id
1 'polypeptide(L)'
;MDVIELDEVHKSYDGVPVLRGVSLRVSQGAVYGVLGPHGAGKTTLIHLTTGFLRPDRGVVRMFGSDDVQRADGRVGYVPERSRYHTRYTVREYLWYVGRFSGLSGATLRRRVAAEIDACGLTGVADRLVGALSRGMVQRVGFAQALLSEPELLLIDEPTAGLDPEGQRDIIDLLVAIRQRGCAILMTTHFLDEVDLLCDRIGILHGGRIVAEAETRTLHRPARSIAITVTDLPPATATALSALSSAIQCNRHEIVLNPNTPELQAQVLRVLLDHGVSIVTLAPRRHPIEEFYLDAVRGDTRRDGASDAPPPGPSGMGDTLLRELLHQEEQRIHASEERTRL
;
A
#
# COMPACT_ATOMS: atom_id res chain seq x y z
N MET A 1 12.12 -8.58 -18.04
CA MET A 1 11.05 -8.01 -18.88
C MET A 1 10.08 -7.30 -17.96
N ASP A 2 9.57 -6.14 -18.38
CA ASP A 2 8.59 -5.39 -17.59
C ASP A 2 7.16 -5.84 -17.96
N VAL A 3 6.34 -6.08 -16.94
CA VAL A 3 4.93 -6.47 -17.07
C VAL A 3 4.01 -5.26 -17.06
N ILE A 4 4.45 -4.14 -16.47
CA ILE A 4 3.78 -2.84 -16.54
C ILE A 4 4.82 -1.79 -16.95
N GLU A 5 4.47 -0.97 -17.93
CA GLU A 5 5.20 0.25 -18.27
C GLU A 5 4.22 1.41 -18.39
N LEU A 6 4.40 2.43 -17.54
CA LEU A 6 3.68 3.70 -17.64
C LEU A 6 4.65 4.77 -18.13
N ASP A 7 4.23 5.53 -19.13
CA ASP A 7 5.02 6.60 -19.74
C ASP A 7 4.19 7.90 -19.80
N GLU A 8 4.56 8.87 -18.96
CA GLU A 8 3.95 10.19 -18.83
C GLU A 8 2.42 10.14 -18.75
N VAL A 9 1.89 9.27 -17.87
CA VAL A 9 0.45 9.05 -17.78
C VAL A 9 -0.25 10.19 -17.04
N HIS A 10 -1.25 10.79 -17.69
CA HIS A 10 -2.11 11.83 -17.12
C HIS A 10 -3.55 11.35 -16.99
N LYS A 11 -4.22 11.76 -15.92
CA LYS A 11 -5.65 11.53 -15.73
C LYS A 11 -6.32 12.67 -14.96
N SER A 12 -7.48 13.09 -15.43
CA SER A 12 -8.31 14.15 -14.84
C SER A 12 -9.77 13.72 -14.80
N TYR A 13 -10.52 14.28 -13.85
CA TYR A 13 -11.97 14.13 -13.74
C TYR A 13 -12.59 15.52 -13.71
N ASP A 14 -13.51 15.81 -14.62
CA ASP A 14 -14.19 17.11 -14.71
C ASP A 14 -13.23 18.31 -14.70
N GLY A 15 -12.10 18.16 -15.39
CA GLY A 15 -11.04 19.17 -15.47
C GLY A 15 -10.08 19.22 -14.28
N VAL A 16 -10.32 18.44 -13.21
CA VAL A 16 -9.43 18.35 -12.04
C VAL A 16 -8.37 17.26 -12.27
N PRO A 17 -7.07 17.63 -12.36
CA PRO A 17 -6.01 16.66 -12.60
C PRO A 17 -5.72 15.80 -11.37
N VAL A 18 -5.84 14.48 -11.52
CA VAL A 18 -5.54 13.47 -10.49
C VAL A 18 -4.18 12.83 -10.70
N LEU A 19 -3.79 12.51 -11.93
CA LEU A 19 -2.44 12.07 -12.28
C LEU A 19 -1.80 13.05 -13.27
N ARG A 20 -0.54 13.41 -13.03
CA ARG A 20 0.17 14.53 -13.65
C ARG A 20 1.52 14.12 -14.25
N GLY A 21 1.51 13.12 -15.12
CA GLY A 21 2.72 12.61 -15.78
C GLY A 21 3.39 11.53 -14.94
N VAL A 22 2.66 10.44 -14.68
CA VAL A 22 3.18 9.30 -13.92
C VAL A 22 3.92 8.35 -14.87
N SER A 23 5.18 8.10 -14.54
CA SER A 23 6.04 7.13 -15.23
C SER A 23 6.55 6.12 -14.20
N LEU A 24 6.39 4.82 -14.46
CA LEU A 24 6.89 3.73 -13.60
C LEU A 24 7.00 2.44 -14.40
N ARG A 25 7.79 1.48 -13.88
CA ARG A 25 7.92 0.15 -14.47
C ARG A 25 7.86 -0.93 -13.40
N VAL A 26 7.13 -2.00 -13.68
CA VAL A 26 7.06 -3.18 -12.82
C VAL A 26 7.63 -4.36 -13.57
N SER A 27 8.71 -4.94 -13.05
CA SER A 27 9.36 -6.10 -13.63
C SER A 27 8.64 -7.40 -13.26
N GLN A 28 8.73 -8.40 -14.14
CA GLN A 28 8.18 -9.73 -13.87
C GLN A 28 8.73 -10.31 -12.56
N GLY A 29 7.85 -10.89 -11.73
CA GLY A 29 8.20 -11.48 -10.43
C GLY A 29 8.60 -10.50 -9.34
N ALA A 30 8.61 -9.18 -9.61
CA ALA A 30 8.91 -8.15 -8.62
C ALA A 30 7.63 -7.61 -7.97
N VAL A 31 7.77 -7.14 -6.74
CA VAL A 31 6.73 -6.40 -6.01
C VAL A 31 7.05 -4.91 -6.05
N TYR A 32 6.15 -4.12 -6.62
CA TYR A 32 6.23 -2.67 -6.68
C TYR A 32 5.16 -2.05 -5.79
N GLY A 33 5.59 -1.26 -4.79
CA GLY A 33 4.71 -0.51 -3.90
C GLY A 33 4.52 0.93 -4.35
N VAL A 34 3.28 1.38 -4.48
CA VAL A 34 2.93 2.79 -4.66
C VAL A 34 2.48 3.34 -3.32
N LEU A 35 3.36 4.10 -2.67
CA LEU A 35 3.14 4.70 -1.36
C LEU A 35 2.64 6.14 -1.52
N GLY A 36 1.56 6.50 -0.83
CA GLY A 36 1.06 7.87 -0.87
C GLY A 36 -0.14 8.10 0.04
N PRO A 37 -0.48 9.37 0.35
CA PRO A 37 -1.64 9.68 1.17
C PRO A 37 -2.96 9.36 0.44
N HIS A 38 -4.07 9.40 1.17
CA HIS A 38 -5.40 9.35 0.54
C HIS A 38 -5.56 10.52 -0.44
N GLY A 39 -6.20 10.26 -1.59
CA GLY A 39 -6.40 11.26 -2.64
C GLY A 39 -5.20 11.51 -3.55
N ALA A 40 -4.06 10.85 -3.36
CA ALA A 40 -2.88 11.03 -4.22
C ALA A 40 -3.05 10.48 -5.66
N GLY A 41 -4.12 9.71 -5.93
CA GLY A 41 -4.37 9.08 -7.23
C GLY A 41 -4.01 7.59 -7.32
N LYS A 42 -3.74 6.93 -6.17
CA LYS A 42 -3.36 5.51 -6.09
C LYS A 42 -4.37 4.57 -6.77
N THR A 43 -5.64 4.66 -6.40
CA THR A 43 -6.72 3.87 -7.03
C THR A 43 -6.87 4.19 -8.52
N THR A 44 -6.76 5.46 -8.92
CA THR A 44 -6.81 5.87 -10.34
C THR A 44 -5.69 5.20 -11.15
N LEU A 45 -4.48 5.11 -10.59
CA LEU A 45 -3.34 4.43 -11.22
C LEU A 45 -3.61 2.93 -11.42
N ILE A 46 -4.18 2.26 -10.42
CA ILE A 46 -4.60 0.86 -10.52
C ILE A 46 -5.73 0.69 -11.57
N HIS A 47 -6.68 1.60 -11.62
CA HIS A 47 -7.77 1.54 -12.61
C HIS A 47 -7.30 1.77 -14.05
N LEU A 48 -6.22 2.53 -14.24
CA LEU A 48 -5.58 2.67 -15.56
C LEU A 48 -4.86 1.39 -15.97
N THR A 49 -4.16 0.72 -15.04
CA THR A 49 -3.43 -0.53 -15.32
C THR A 49 -4.35 -1.74 -15.50
N THR A 50 -5.52 -1.75 -14.84
CA THR A 50 -6.60 -2.73 -15.10
C THR A 50 -7.34 -2.48 -16.42
N GLY A 51 -7.22 -1.29 -17.01
CA GLY A 51 -7.96 -0.89 -18.21
C GLY A 51 -9.41 -0.47 -17.95
N PHE A 52 -9.83 -0.34 -16.70
CA PHE A 52 -11.13 0.25 -16.34
C PHE A 52 -11.21 1.74 -16.71
N LEU A 53 -10.06 2.41 -16.70
CA LEU A 53 -9.92 3.78 -17.17
C LEU A 53 -8.94 3.84 -18.34
N ARG A 54 -9.12 4.85 -19.18
CA ARG A 54 -8.15 5.25 -20.20
C ARG A 54 -7.39 6.50 -19.73
N PRO A 55 -6.08 6.58 -20.00
CA PRO A 55 -5.31 7.79 -19.72
C PRO A 55 -5.81 8.93 -20.63
N ASP A 56 -5.72 10.17 -20.15
CA ASP A 56 -6.02 11.34 -20.99
C ASP A 56 -4.83 11.68 -21.91
N ARG A 57 -3.61 11.40 -21.43
CA ARG A 57 -2.32 11.48 -22.15
C ARG A 57 -1.35 10.44 -21.59
N GLY A 58 -0.30 10.15 -22.36
CA GLY A 58 0.69 9.13 -22.01
C GLY A 58 0.27 7.73 -22.47
N VAL A 59 1.09 6.74 -22.12
CA VAL A 59 0.90 5.35 -22.55
C VAL A 59 0.93 4.42 -21.35
N VAL A 60 -0.03 3.49 -21.31
CA VAL A 60 -0.06 2.35 -20.38
C VAL A 60 0.23 1.11 -21.22
N ARG A 61 1.33 0.41 -20.95
CA ARG A 61 1.61 -0.90 -21.56
C ARG A 61 1.55 -2.00 -20.52
N MET A 62 0.81 -3.05 -20.84
CA MET A 62 0.72 -4.28 -20.06
C MET A 62 1.35 -5.40 -20.88
N PHE A 63 2.37 -6.06 -20.33
CA PHE A 63 3.12 -7.13 -20.99
C PHE A 63 3.61 -6.73 -22.41
N GLY A 64 4.07 -5.48 -22.57
CA GLY A 64 4.55 -4.93 -23.84
C GLY A 64 3.47 -4.45 -24.82
N SER A 65 2.19 -4.58 -24.49
CA SER A 65 1.06 -4.13 -25.34
C SER A 65 0.40 -2.89 -24.75
N ASP A 66 0.13 -1.88 -25.58
CA ASP A 66 -0.67 -0.69 -25.23
C ASP A 66 -2.19 -0.97 -25.19
N ASP A 67 -2.62 -2.05 -25.82
CA ASP A 67 -3.95 -2.62 -25.63
C ASP A 67 -4.01 -3.40 -24.32
N VAL A 68 -4.35 -2.69 -23.23
CA VAL A 68 -4.45 -3.23 -21.86
C VAL A 68 -5.40 -4.42 -21.78
N GLN A 69 -6.42 -4.49 -22.63
CA GLN A 69 -7.40 -5.59 -22.62
C GLN A 69 -6.79 -6.93 -23.06
N ARG A 70 -5.64 -6.92 -23.76
CA ARG A 70 -4.91 -8.15 -24.10
C ARG A 70 -4.26 -8.83 -22.90
N ALA A 71 -4.20 -8.13 -21.76
CA ALA A 71 -3.74 -8.70 -20.51
C ALA A 71 -4.83 -9.50 -19.78
N ASP A 72 -6.05 -9.62 -20.34
CA ASP A 72 -7.14 -10.39 -19.75
C ASP A 72 -6.72 -11.86 -19.48
N GLY A 73 -7.15 -12.38 -18.34
CA GLY A 73 -6.72 -13.67 -17.80
C GLY A 73 -5.30 -13.72 -17.23
N ARG A 74 -4.41 -12.77 -17.56
CA ARG A 74 -3.02 -12.69 -17.03
C ARG A 74 -2.91 -11.78 -15.81
N VAL A 75 -3.96 -11.00 -15.52
CA VAL A 75 -4.00 -10.02 -14.43
C VAL A 75 -5.08 -10.39 -13.43
N GLY A 76 -4.71 -10.48 -12.15
CA GLY A 76 -5.64 -10.53 -11.02
C GLY A 76 -5.79 -9.13 -10.43
N TYR A 77 -6.98 -8.81 -9.90
CA TYR A 77 -7.23 -7.53 -9.25
C TYR A 77 -7.95 -7.71 -7.91
N VAL A 78 -7.39 -7.10 -6.86
CA VAL A 78 -7.96 -7.05 -5.51
C VAL A 78 -8.23 -5.59 -5.14
N PRO A 79 -9.51 -5.14 -5.12
CA PRO A 79 -9.85 -3.76 -4.77
C PRO A 79 -9.82 -3.52 -3.25
N GLU A 80 -9.62 -2.25 -2.83
CA GLU A 80 -9.68 -1.83 -1.42
C GLU A 80 -11.01 -2.24 -0.77
N ARG A 81 -12.11 -1.98 -1.49
CA ARG A 81 -13.46 -2.30 -1.04
C ARG A 81 -14.11 -3.22 -2.04
N SER A 82 -14.16 -4.49 -1.66
CA SER A 82 -14.81 -5.50 -2.45
C SER A 82 -16.30 -5.59 -2.15
N ARG A 83 -17.14 -5.59 -3.18
CA ARG A 83 -18.58 -5.85 -3.06
C ARG A 83 -18.88 -7.24 -3.62
N TYR A 84 -19.04 -8.22 -2.73
CA TYR A 84 -19.31 -9.61 -3.09
C TYR A 84 -20.78 -9.98 -2.97
N HIS A 85 -21.19 -11.03 -3.68
CA HIS A 85 -22.52 -11.60 -3.52
C HIS A 85 -22.63 -12.34 -2.20
N THR A 86 -23.30 -11.72 -1.23
CA THR A 86 -23.37 -12.18 0.16
C THR A 86 -24.21 -13.44 0.39
N ARG A 87 -25.02 -13.84 -0.60
CA ARG A 87 -25.95 -14.98 -0.53
C ARG A 87 -25.36 -16.32 -0.98
N TYR A 88 -24.15 -16.33 -1.53
CA TYR A 88 -23.44 -17.56 -1.87
C TYR A 88 -22.48 -17.94 -0.74
N THR A 89 -22.23 -19.24 -0.59
CA THR A 89 -21.07 -19.70 0.17
C THR A 89 -19.77 -19.28 -0.52
N VAL A 90 -18.64 -19.26 0.20
CA VAL A 90 -17.33 -18.96 -0.41
C VAL A 90 -17.04 -19.89 -1.59
N ARG A 91 -17.29 -21.19 -1.42
CA ARG A 91 -17.07 -22.20 -2.47
C ARG A 91 -17.95 -21.97 -3.69
N GLU A 92 -19.24 -21.73 -3.49
CA GLU A 92 -20.18 -21.44 -4.59
C GLU A 92 -19.82 -20.15 -5.32
N TYR A 93 -19.45 -19.11 -4.56
CA TYR A 93 -19.04 -17.84 -5.11
C TYR A 93 -17.81 -17.99 -6.01
N LEU A 94 -16.74 -18.61 -5.50
CA LEU A 94 -15.50 -18.85 -6.25
C LEU A 94 -15.73 -19.75 -7.46
N TRP A 95 -16.59 -20.76 -7.33
CA TRP A 95 -16.97 -21.60 -8.46
C TRP A 95 -17.72 -20.78 -9.54
N TYR A 96 -18.66 -19.93 -9.14
CA TYR A 96 -19.44 -19.10 -10.07
C TYR A 96 -18.55 -18.11 -10.82
N VAL A 97 -17.72 -17.34 -10.12
CA VAL A 97 -16.82 -16.36 -10.76
C VAL A 97 -15.77 -17.03 -11.65
N GLY A 98 -15.24 -18.18 -11.24
CA GLY A 98 -14.28 -18.93 -12.06
C GLY A 98 -14.86 -19.36 -13.41
N ARG A 99 -16.19 -19.61 -13.51
CA ARG A 99 -16.84 -19.89 -14.80
C ARG A 99 -16.85 -18.68 -15.73
N PHE A 100 -16.98 -17.47 -15.20
CA PHE A 100 -16.89 -16.25 -16.03
C PHE A 100 -15.47 -16.04 -16.55
N SER A 101 -14.47 -16.46 -15.80
CA SER A 101 -13.06 -16.44 -16.22
C SER A 101 -12.69 -17.59 -17.17
N GLY A 102 -13.66 -18.29 -17.77
CA GLY A 102 -13.44 -19.36 -18.75
C GLY A 102 -13.03 -20.72 -18.17
N LEU A 103 -12.97 -20.87 -16.85
CA LEU A 103 -12.64 -22.15 -16.21
C LEU A 103 -13.87 -23.06 -16.16
N SER A 104 -13.67 -24.37 -16.34
CA SER A 104 -14.78 -25.34 -16.29
C SER A 104 -14.35 -26.72 -15.78
N GLY A 105 -15.34 -27.57 -15.54
CA GLY A 105 -15.15 -28.99 -15.27
C GLY A 105 -14.27 -29.30 -14.05
N ALA A 106 -13.39 -30.28 -14.20
CA ALA A 106 -12.47 -30.72 -13.15
C ALA A 106 -11.41 -29.66 -12.82
N THR A 107 -10.96 -28.90 -13.83
CA THR A 107 -9.98 -27.81 -13.66
C THR A 107 -10.51 -26.75 -12.70
N LEU A 108 -11.74 -26.24 -12.94
CA LEU A 108 -12.35 -25.24 -12.05
C LEU A 108 -12.48 -25.76 -10.62
N ARG A 109 -12.97 -27.00 -10.42
CA ARG A 109 -13.11 -27.58 -9.08
C ARG A 109 -11.75 -27.66 -8.35
N ARG A 110 -10.70 -28.07 -9.06
CA ARG A 110 -9.34 -28.13 -8.52
C ARG A 110 -8.81 -26.74 -8.16
N ARG A 111 -8.99 -25.76 -9.05
CA ARG A 111 -8.57 -24.36 -8.82
C ARG A 111 -9.28 -23.77 -7.61
N VAL A 112 -10.60 -23.90 -7.52
CA VAL A 112 -11.38 -23.40 -6.36
C VAL A 112 -10.91 -24.03 -5.06
N ALA A 113 -10.71 -25.35 -5.03
CA ALA A 113 -10.22 -26.03 -3.83
C ALA A 113 -8.82 -25.55 -3.43
N ALA A 114 -7.91 -25.39 -4.40
CA ALA A 114 -6.55 -24.91 -4.17
C ALA A 114 -6.52 -23.48 -3.63
N GLU A 115 -7.31 -22.56 -4.19
CA GLU A 115 -7.31 -21.16 -3.73
C GLU A 115 -8.05 -20.96 -2.40
N ILE A 116 -9.07 -21.79 -2.09
CA ILE A 116 -9.67 -21.84 -0.75
C ILE A 116 -8.61 -22.21 0.29
N ASP A 117 -7.78 -23.22 0.00
CA ASP A 117 -6.74 -23.66 0.90
C ASP A 117 -5.61 -22.62 1.02
N ALA A 118 -5.10 -22.14 -0.12
CA ALA A 118 -4.02 -21.14 -0.17
C ALA A 118 -4.37 -19.83 0.54
N CYS A 119 -5.63 -19.41 0.51
CA CYS A 119 -6.09 -18.20 1.18
C CYS A 119 -6.58 -18.45 2.63
N GLY A 120 -6.40 -19.66 3.18
CA GLY A 120 -6.78 -19.98 4.55
C GLY A 120 -8.30 -19.96 4.79
N LEU A 121 -9.10 -20.27 3.77
CA LEU A 121 -10.56 -20.23 3.81
C LEU A 121 -11.21 -21.59 4.04
N THR A 122 -10.44 -22.67 4.17
CA THR A 122 -10.94 -24.05 4.29
C THR A 122 -12.01 -24.22 5.38
N GLY A 123 -11.78 -23.65 6.57
CA GLY A 123 -12.74 -23.73 7.69
C GLY A 123 -14.03 -22.92 7.51
N VAL A 124 -14.09 -22.06 6.50
CA VAL A 124 -15.25 -21.20 6.21
C VAL A 124 -15.78 -21.36 4.79
N ALA A 125 -15.30 -22.37 4.06
CA ALA A 125 -15.58 -22.56 2.63
C ALA A 125 -17.09 -22.69 2.31
N ASP A 126 -17.84 -23.29 3.23
CA ASP A 126 -19.27 -23.55 3.08
C ASP A 126 -20.13 -22.56 3.91
N ARG A 127 -19.53 -21.47 4.41
CA ARG A 127 -20.25 -20.34 5.02
C ARG A 127 -20.58 -19.29 3.97
N LEU A 128 -21.71 -18.61 4.17
CA LEU A 128 -22.13 -17.47 3.35
C LEU A 128 -21.09 -16.35 3.42
N VAL A 129 -20.75 -15.76 2.26
CA VAL A 129 -19.80 -14.63 2.18
C VAL A 129 -20.28 -13.45 3.04
N GLY A 130 -21.59 -13.22 3.13
CA GLY A 130 -22.17 -12.17 3.97
C GLY A 130 -22.00 -12.37 5.49
N ALA A 131 -21.62 -13.57 5.92
CA ALA A 131 -21.42 -13.91 7.33
C ALA A 131 -19.93 -13.93 7.74
N LEU A 132 -19.03 -13.49 6.86
CA LEU A 132 -17.59 -13.48 7.09
C LEU A 132 -17.12 -12.15 7.71
N SER A 133 -16.01 -12.20 8.44
CA SER A 133 -15.33 -10.98 8.88
C SER A 133 -14.73 -10.24 7.68
N ARG A 134 -14.41 -8.95 7.85
CA ARG A 134 -13.78 -8.16 6.79
C ARG A 134 -12.48 -8.79 6.27
N GLY A 135 -11.63 -9.31 7.15
CA GLY A 135 -10.38 -9.98 6.76
C GLY A 135 -10.61 -11.29 6.00
N MET A 136 -11.65 -12.05 6.35
CA MET A 136 -12.05 -13.24 5.58
C MET A 136 -12.59 -12.86 4.20
N VAL A 137 -13.40 -11.79 4.12
CA VAL A 137 -13.90 -11.24 2.85
C VAL A 137 -12.74 -10.77 1.96
N GLN A 138 -11.71 -10.14 2.54
CA GLN A 138 -10.50 -9.76 1.81
C GLN A 138 -9.79 -10.99 1.23
N ARG A 139 -9.62 -12.06 2.02
CA ARG A 139 -9.07 -13.35 1.56
C ARG A 139 -9.89 -14.00 0.45
N VAL A 140 -11.22 -13.87 0.46
CA VAL A 140 -12.07 -14.31 -0.66
C VAL A 140 -11.72 -13.54 -1.94
N GLY A 141 -11.40 -12.25 -1.84
CA GLY A 141 -10.91 -11.45 -2.95
C GLY A 141 -9.60 -11.92 -3.55
N PHE A 142 -8.64 -12.24 -2.69
CA PHE A 142 -7.39 -12.88 -3.11
C PHE A 142 -7.67 -14.23 -3.80
N ALA A 143 -8.49 -15.09 -3.20
CA ALA A 143 -8.83 -16.38 -3.78
C ALA A 143 -9.46 -16.22 -5.17
N GLN A 144 -10.37 -15.26 -5.35
CA GLN A 144 -10.96 -14.93 -6.65
C GLN A 144 -9.90 -14.45 -7.65
N ALA A 145 -9.08 -13.47 -7.28
CA ALA A 145 -8.08 -12.89 -8.16
C ALA A 145 -7.04 -13.92 -8.62
N LEU A 146 -6.78 -14.94 -7.80
CA LEU A 146 -5.83 -16.01 -8.08
C LEU A 146 -6.42 -17.15 -8.93
N LEU A 147 -7.75 -17.25 -9.10
CA LEU A 147 -8.37 -18.37 -9.82
C LEU A 147 -7.78 -18.59 -11.22
N SER A 148 -7.45 -17.52 -11.93
CA SER A 148 -6.92 -17.54 -13.30
C SER A 148 -5.40 -17.77 -13.40
N GLU A 149 -4.69 -18.00 -12.29
CA GLU A 149 -3.22 -18.11 -12.26
C GLU A 149 -2.53 -16.87 -12.85
N PRO A 150 -2.81 -15.66 -12.34
CA PRO A 150 -2.31 -14.44 -12.94
C PRO A 150 -0.79 -14.32 -12.85
N GLU A 151 -0.18 -13.77 -13.91
CA GLU A 151 1.24 -13.38 -13.92
C GLU A 151 1.47 -12.06 -13.17
N LEU A 152 0.43 -11.25 -13.04
CA LEU A 152 0.45 -9.96 -12.36
C LEU A 152 -0.77 -9.81 -11.43
N LEU A 153 -0.54 -9.45 -10.18
CA LEU A 153 -1.58 -9.10 -9.22
C LEU A 153 -1.57 -7.59 -8.96
N LEU A 154 -2.70 -6.94 -9.23
CA LEU A 154 -2.95 -5.54 -8.93
C LEU A 154 -3.73 -5.46 -7.61
N ILE A 155 -3.23 -4.72 -6.63
CA ILE A 155 -3.85 -4.66 -5.31
C ILE A 155 -4.00 -3.22 -4.86
N ASP A 156 -5.21 -2.85 -4.46
CA ASP A 156 -5.48 -1.54 -3.89
C ASP A 156 -5.64 -1.67 -2.37
N GLU A 157 -4.67 -1.15 -1.60
CA GLU A 157 -4.70 -1.05 -0.13
C GLU A 157 -5.01 -2.41 0.58
N PRO A 158 -4.11 -3.41 0.49
CA PRO A 158 -4.40 -4.83 0.80
C PRO A 158 -4.89 -5.09 2.23
N THR A 159 -4.41 -4.32 3.20
CA THR A 159 -4.72 -4.53 4.62
C THR A 159 -5.59 -3.43 5.23
N ALA A 160 -6.10 -2.50 4.40
CA ALA A 160 -6.85 -1.36 4.91
C ALA A 160 -8.09 -1.77 5.70
N GLY A 161 -8.15 -1.28 6.94
CA GLY A 161 -9.24 -1.52 7.89
C GLY A 161 -9.36 -2.95 8.39
N LEU A 162 -8.28 -3.73 8.32
CA LEU A 162 -8.11 -4.97 9.05
C LEU A 162 -7.49 -4.70 10.43
N ASP A 163 -7.68 -5.64 11.35
CA ASP A 163 -6.99 -5.68 12.64
C ASP A 163 -5.57 -6.24 12.49
N PRO A 164 -4.67 -6.09 13.49
CA PRO A 164 -3.27 -6.50 13.34
C PRO A 164 -3.05 -7.97 12.97
N GLU A 165 -3.93 -8.87 13.42
CA GLU A 165 -3.89 -10.28 13.03
C GLU A 165 -4.27 -10.46 11.56
N GLY A 166 -5.36 -9.84 11.09
CA GLY A 166 -5.74 -9.84 9.68
C GLY A 166 -4.71 -9.19 8.76
N GLN A 167 -4.01 -8.14 9.20
CA GLN A 167 -2.91 -7.54 8.43
C GLN A 167 -1.78 -8.55 8.21
N ARG A 168 -1.36 -9.26 9.27
CA ARG A 168 -0.31 -10.30 9.20
C ARG A 168 -0.72 -11.44 8.27
N ASP A 169 -1.96 -11.94 8.40
CA ASP A 169 -2.48 -13.01 7.53
C ASP A 169 -2.42 -12.63 6.04
N ILE A 170 -2.75 -11.39 5.70
CA ILE A 170 -2.67 -10.91 4.31
C ILE A 170 -1.21 -10.73 3.86
N ILE A 171 -0.33 -10.24 4.73
CA ILE A 171 1.10 -10.12 4.43
C ILE A 171 1.70 -11.51 4.14
N ASP A 172 1.42 -12.50 4.98
CA ASP A 172 1.91 -13.88 4.79
C ASP A 172 1.39 -14.48 3.47
N LEU A 173 0.12 -14.23 3.14
CA LEU A 173 -0.47 -14.61 1.87
C LEU A 173 0.25 -13.95 0.68
N LEU A 174 0.56 -12.66 0.76
CA LEU A 174 1.30 -11.94 -0.29
C LEU A 174 2.73 -12.47 -0.47
N VAL A 175 3.40 -12.80 0.63
CA VAL A 175 4.72 -13.47 0.59
C VAL A 175 4.62 -14.81 -0.14
N ALA A 176 3.60 -15.62 0.15
CA ALA A 176 3.38 -16.89 -0.53
C ALA A 176 3.05 -16.72 -2.02
N ILE A 177 2.27 -15.70 -2.39
CA ILE A 177 1.96 -15.37 -3.79
C ILE A 177 3.23 -14.95 -4.54
N ARG A 178 4.06 -14.09 -3.95
CA ARG A 178 5.36 -13.67 -4.51
C ARG A 178 6.27 -14.87 -4.80
N GLN A 179 6.31 -15.85 -3.90
CA GLN A 179 7.12 -17.06 -4.09
C GLN A 179 6.70 -17.91 -5.30
N ARG A 180 5.48 -17.73 -5.83
CA ARG A 180 5.00 -18.38 -7.06
C ARG A 180 5.50 -17.68 -8.34
N GLY A 181 6.26 -16.58 -8.22
CA GLY A 181 6.78 -15.79 -9.34
C GLY A 181 5.79 -14.78 -9.91
N CYS A 182 4.66 -14.53 -9.22
CA CYS A 182 3.69 -13.52 -9.61
C CYS A 182 4.27 -12.12 -9.37
N ALA A 183 4.21 -11.24 -10.37
CA ALA A 183 4.50 -9.82 -10.18
C ALA A 183 3.36 -9.18 -9.38
N ILE A 184 3.67 -8.17 -8.57
CA ILE A 184 2.66 -7.47 -7.77
C ILE A 184 2.84 -5.97 -7.94
N LEU A 185 1.77 -5.26 -8.30
CA LEU A 185 1.67 -3.81 -8.12
C LEU A 185 0.65 -3.56 -7.02
N MET A 186 1.10 -3.03 -5.88
CA MET A 186 0.23 -2.72 -4.76
C MET A 186 0.28 -1.23 -4.42
N THR A 187 -0.87 -0.67 -4.08
CA THR A 187 -0.94 0.66 -3.46
C THR A 187 -1.07 0.48 -1.96
N THR A 188 -0.47 1.39 -1.20
CA THR A 188 -0.61 1.40 0.26
C THR A 188 -0.31 2.78 0.81
N HIS A 189 -0.73 3.00 2.05
CA HIS A 189 -0.24 4.09 2.91
C HIS A 189 0.49 3.57 4.15
N PHE A 190 0.64 2.25 4.29
CA PHE A 190 1.32 1.60 5.41
C PHE A 190 2.78 1.32 5.07
N LEU A 191 3.70 1.89 5.86
CA LEU A 191 5.14 1.73 5.65
C LEU A 191 5.61 0.29 5.90
N ASP A 192 5.01 -0.39 6.87
CA ASP A 192 5.39 -1.77 7.23
C ASP A 192 5.10 -2.76 6.10
N GLU A 193 4.01 -2.58 5.37
CA GLU A 193 3.71 -3.39 4.18
C GLU A 193 4.78 -3.21 3.10
N VAL A 194 5.20 -1.96 2.89
CA VAL A 194 6.23 -1.63 1.92
C VAL A 194 7.56 -2.28 2.30
N ASP A 195 7.94 -2.18 3.57
CA ASP A 195 9.19 -2.73 4.09
C ASP A 195 9.27 -4.26 3.97
N LEU A 196 8.15 -4.93 4.25
CA LEU A 196 8.09 -6.39 4.28
C LEU A 196 7.93 -7.02 2.88
N LEU A 197 7.24 -6.33 1.96
CA LEU A 197 6.80 -6.95 0.70
C LEU A 197 7.50 -6.41 -0.54
N CYS A 198 7.83 -5.11 -0.58
CA CYS A 198 8.17 -4.45 -1.83
C CYS A 198 9.66 -4.55 -2.17
N ASP A 199 9.97 -4.87 -3.43
CA ASP A 199 11.33 -4.80 -3.97
C ASP A 199 11.69 -3.36 -4.38
N ARG A 200 10.69 -2.62 -4.90
CA ARG A 200 10.78 -1.21 -5.30
C ARG A 200 9.56 -0.43 -4.84
N ILE A 201 9.76 0.87 -4.62
CA ILE A 201 8.73 1.75 -4.09
C ILE A 201 8.72 3.06 -4.86
N GLY A 202 7.54 3.54 -5.21
CA GLY A 202 7.31 4.88 -5.77
C GLY A 202 6.43 5.70 -4.84
N ILE A 203 6.85 6.92 -4.53
CA ILE A 203 6.05 7.85 -3.71
C ILE A 203 5.15 8.66 -4.62
N LEU A 204 3.84 8.43 -4.53
CA LEU A 204 2.82 9.18 -5.23
C LEU A 204 2.34 10.36 -4.38
N HIS A 205 2.63 11.57 -4.82
CA HIS A 205 2.21 12.81 -4.16
C HIS A 205 1.78 13.84 -5.21
N GLY A 206 0.67 14.55 -4.97
CA GLY A 206 0.15 15.54 -5.92
C GLY A 206 -0.14 15.00 -7.32
N GLY A 207 -0.39 13.69 -7.46
CA GLY A 207 -0.58 13.03 -8.76
C GLY A 207 0.70 12.71 -9.52
N ARG A 208 1.88 12.80 -8.91
CA ARG A 208 3.20 12.51 -9.51
C ARG A 208 3.96 11.48 -8.69
N ILE A 209 4.80 10.69 -9.35
CA ILE A 209 5.84 9.91 -8.65
C ILE A 209 6.98 10.87 -8.34
N VAL A 210 7.07 11.31 -7.07
CA VAL A 210 8.02 12.35 -6.64
C VAL A 210 9.38 11.77 -6.25
N ALA A 211 9.42 10.49 -5.94
CA ALA A 211 10.64 9.72 -5.70
C ALA A 211 10.39 8.23 -5.93
N GLU A 212 11.44 7.52 -6.31
CA GLU A 212 11.43 6.07 -6.49
C GLU A 212 12.74 5.48 -5.97
N ALA A 213 12.68 4.31 -5.33
CA ALA A 213 13.87 3.63 -4.83
C ALA A 213 13.66 2.11 -4.77
N GLU A 214 14.75 1.36 -4.82
CA GLU A 214 14.76 -0.04 -4.39
C GLU A 214 14.72 -0.07 -2.85
N THR A 215 13.80 -0.85 -2.26
CA THR A 215 13.59 -0.88 -0.81
C THR A 215 14.88 -1.26 -0.06
N ARG A 216 15.63 -2.23 -0.59
CA ARG A 216 16.94 -2.65 -0.04
C ARG A 216 17.95 -1.51 0.10
N THR A 217 17.86 -0.47 -0.74
CA THR A 217 18.78 0.67 -0.72
C THR A 217 18.42 1.73 0.33
N LEU A 218 17.20 1.64 0.89
CA LEU A 218 16.70 2.51 1.94
C LEU A 218 17.14 2.05 3.34
N HIS A 219 17.46 0.77 3.53
CA HIS A 219 18.06 0.25 4.77
C HIS A 219 19.53 0.68 4.91
N ARG A 220 19.77 1.98 4.99
CA ARG A 220 21.05 2.58 5.35
C ARG A 220 21.08 2.82 6.86
N PRO A 221 22.28 2.99 7.46
CA PRO A 221 22.37 3.45 8.85
C PRO A 221 21.52 4.70 9.02
N ALA A 222 20.54 4.64 9.92
CA ALA A 222 19.64 5.75 10.17
C ALA A 222 20.45 6.97 10.60
N ARG A 223 20.05 8.17 10.14
CA ARG A 223 20.71 9.43 10.52
C ARG A 223 20.61 9.71 12.00
N SER A 224 19.59 9.16 12.66
CA SER A 224 19.45 9.21 14.10
C SER A 224 18.95 7.88 14.66
N ILE A 225 19.54 7.45 15.76
CA ILE A 225 19.13 6.26 16.51
C ILE A 225 18.80 6.64 17.95
N ALA A 226 17.90 5.88 18.56
CA ALA A 226 17.63 5.90 19.99
C ALA A 226 18.09 4.56 20.60
N ILE A 227 18.79 4.65 21.72
CA ILE A 227 19.20 3.53 22.55
C ILE A 227 18.41 3.64 23.84
N THR A 228 17.47 2.72 24.06
CA THR A 228 16.72 2.65 25.32
C THR A 228 17.52 1.82 26.32
N VAL A 229 17.66 2.32 27.53
CA VAL A 229 18.37 1.66 28.65
C VAL A 229 17.46 1.57 29.86
N THR A 230 17.72 0.62 30.76
CA THR A 230 16.89 0.44 31.97
C THR A 230 16.97 1.64 32.90
N ASP A 231 18.17 2.13 33.18
CA ASP A 231 18.45 3.34 33.96
C ASP A 231 19.85 3.81 33.56
N LEU A 232 19.98 5.09 33.22
CA LEU A 232 21.25 5.70 32.84
C LEU A 232 21.86 6.44 34.05
N PRO A 233 22.98 5.95 34.63
CA PRO A 233 23.62 6.64 35.74
C PRO A 233 24.10 8.05 35.33
N PRO A 234 23.99 9.07 36.21
CA PRO A 234 24.42 10.44 35.89
C PRO A 234 25.88 10.56 35.46
N ALA A 235 26.77 9.73 36.04
CA ALA A 235 28.18 9.66 35.68
C ALA A 235 28.36 9.18 34.22
N THR A 236 27.64 8.11 33.84
CA THR A 236 27.65 7.59 32.47
C THR A 236 27.05 8.59 31.48
N ALA A 237 25.96 9.26 31.83
CA ALA A 237 25.36 10.30 31.00
C ALA A 237 26.35 11.45 30.72
N THR A 238 27.10 11.86 31.74
CA THR A 238 28.12 12.91 31.61
C THR A 238 29.30 12.46 30.75
N ALA A 239 29.76 11.21 30.91
CA ALA A 239 30.80 10.62 30.07
C ALA A 239 30.37 10.55 28.60
N LEU A 240 29.12 10.14 28.33
CA LEU A 240 28.55 10.09 26.99
C LEU A 240 28.43 11.49 26.36
N SER A 241 27.87 12.47 27.09
CA SER A 241 27.78 13.85 26.61
C SER A 241 29.13 14.50 26.32
N ALA A 242 30.21 14.05 26.98
CA ALA A 242 31.56 14.52 26.72
C ALA A 242 32.18 13.96 25.42
N LEU A 243 31.68 12.84 24.90
CA LEU A 243 32.19 12.25 23.65
C LEU A 243 31.82 13.08 22.42
N SER A 244 30.59 13.61 22.39
CA SER A 244 30.09 14.37 21.24
C SER A 244 28.82 15.16 21.58
N SER A 245 28.69 16.35 21.00
CA SER A 245 27.44 17.14 21.06
C SER A 245 26.28 16.49 20.30
N ALA A 246 26.56 15.45 19.50
CA ALA A 246 25.55 14.66 18.81
C ALA A 246 24.79 13.70 19.74
N ILE A 247 25.22 13.55 21.00
CA ILE A 247 24.63 12.65 21.98
C ILE A 247 23.70 13.44 22.90
N GLN A 248 22.44 13.02 22.98
CA GLN A 248 21.46 13.55 23.92
C GLN A 248 21.04 12.42 24.86
N CYS A 249 21.22 12.63 26.17
CA CYS A 249 20.95 11.63 27.18
C CYS A 249 19.76 12.05 28.05
N ASN A 250 18.80 11.14 28.20
CA ASN A 250 17.77 11.15 29.21
C ASN A 250 17.94 9.91 30.11
N ARG A 251 17.16 9.82 31.18
CA ARG A 251 17.26 8.72 32.17
C ARG A 251 17.12 7.32 31.56
N HIS A 252 16.33 7.16 30.51
CA HIS A 252 16.02 5.87 29.90
C HIS A 252 16.33 5.81 28.40
N GLU A 253 16.88 6.88 27.83
CA GLU A 253 17.05 6.98 26.38
C GLU A 253 18.31 7.80 26.05
N ILE A 254 19.08 7.33 25.08
CA ILE A 254 20.22 8.02 24.51
C ILE A 254 19.97 8.17 23.03
N VAL A 255 19.95 9.40 22.53
CA VAL A 255 19.76 9.72 21.13
C VAL A 255 21.08 10.11 20.51
N LEU A 256 21.41 9.50 19.38
CA LEU A 256 22.54 9.91 18.52
C LEU A 256 22.00 10.65 17.31
N ASN A 257 22.45 11.88 17.07
CA ASN A 257 22.09 12.67 15.90
C ASN A 257 23.16 13.75 15.57
N PRO A 258 23.93 13.62 14.48
CA PRO A 258 23.90 12.50 13.53
C PRO A 258 24.50 11.22 14.13
N ASN A 259 23.93 10.08 13.75
CA ASN A 259 24.47 8.76 14.03
C ASN A 259 25.61 8.44 13.04
N THR A 260 26.75 7.99 13.56
CA THR A 260 27.84 7.40 12.78
C THR A 260 28.25 6.06 13.38
N PRO A 261 28.76 5.10 12.58
CA PRO A 261 29.22 3.81 13.10
C PRO A 261 30.23 3.94 14.25
N GLU A 262 31.13 4.93 14.16
CA GLU A 262 32.17 5.18 15.16
C GLU A 262 31.56 5.70 16.47
N LEU A 263 30.64 6.67 16.38
CA LEU A 263 29.98 7.23 17.56
C LEU A 263 29.08 6.18 18.23
N GLN A 264 28.36 5.40 17.44
CA GLN A 264 27.55 4.28 17.92
C GLN A 264 28.39 3.26 18.68
N ALA A 265 29.54 2.86 18.12
CA ALA A 265 30.46 1.93 18.78
C ALA A 265 31.03 2.49 20.09
N GLN A 266 31.40 3.78 20.12
CA GLN A 266 31.89 4.45 21.33
C GLN A 266 30.83 4.48 22.44
N VAL A 267 29.59 4.85 22.10
CA VAL A 267 28.47 4.90 23.05
C VAL A 267 28.18 3.52 23.60
N LEU A 268 28.08 2.50 22.73
CA LEU A 268 27.86 1.11 23.16
C LEU A 268 28.97 0.62 24.09
N ARG A 269 30.23 0.95 23.80
CA ARG A 269 31.36 0.58 24.65
C ARG A 269 31.25 1.20 26.05
N VAL A 270 30.97 2.50 26.14
CA VAL A 270 30.78 3.19 27.43
C VAL A 270 29.63 2.57 28.22
N LEU A 271 28.51 2.25 27.58
CA LEU A 271 27.37 1.61 28.23
C LEU A 271 27.73 0.24 28.80
N LEU A 272 28.43 -0.59 28.01
CA LEU A 272 28.86 -1.92 28.43
C LEU A 272 29.90 -1.85 29.56
N ASP A 273 30.89 -0.96 29.45
CA ASP A 273 31.95 -0.77 30.46
C ASP A 273 31.36 -0.30 31.81
N HIS A 274 30.26 0.45 31.79
CA HIS A 274 29.55 0.92 32.99
C HIS A 274 28.45 -0.05 33.44
N GLY A 275 28.29 -1.21 32.79
CA GLY A 275 27.29 -2.22 33.14
C GLY A 275 25.84 -1.76 32.93
N VAL A 276 25.59 -0.82 32.00
CA VAL A 276 24.24 -0.33 31.70
C VAL A 276 23.52 -1.32 30.78
N SER A 277 22.34 -1.77 31.21
CA SER A 277 21.53 -2.70 30.42
C SER A 277 20.83 -1.97 29.26
N ILE A 278 21.17 -2.39 28.04
CA ILE A 278 20.54 -1.90 26.80
C ILE A 278 19.26 -2.71 26.57
N VAL A 279 18.13 -2.02 26.47
CA VAL A 279 16.80 -2.61 26.21
C VAL A 279 16.56 -2.70 24.71
N THR A 280 16.80 -1.61 23.97
CA THR A 280 16.66 -1.55 22.52
C THR A 280 17.69 -0.60 21.91
N LEU A 281 18.03 -0.86 20.65
CA LEU A 281 18.73 0.07 19.78
C LEU A 281 17.96 0.10 18.47
N ALA A 282 17.36 1.25 18.14
CA ALA A 282 16.51 1.38 16.97
C ALA A 282 16.69 2.75 16.29
N PRO A 283 16.46 2.84 14.97
CA PRO A 283 16.27 4.12 14.29
C PRO A 283 15.18 4.97 14.96
N ARG A 284 15.38 6.29 15.08
CA ARG A 284 14.32 7.20 15.58
C ARG A 284 13.15 7.34 14.62
N ARG A 285 13.36 7.06 13.34
CA ARG A 285 12.35 7.02 12.28
C ARG A 285 12.64 5.85 11.37
N HIS A 286 11.60 5.28 10.81
CA HIS A 286 11.74 4.23 9.83
C HIS A 286 12.44 4.78 8.57
N PRO A 287 13.41 4.10 7.94
CA PRO A 287 14.11 4.64 6.77
C PRO A 287 13.17 4.97 5.61
N ILE A 288 12.12 4.17 5.41
CA ILE A 288 11.07 4.44 4.42
C ILE A 288 10.24 5.68 4.79
N GLU A 289 9.99 5.91 6.08
CA GLU A 289 9.31 7.12 6.55
C GLU A 289 10.15 8.37 6.23
N GLU A 290 11.46 8.31 6.48
CA GLU A 290 12.39 9.41 6.17
C GLU A 290 12.42 9.69 4.67
N PHE A 291 12.54 8.64 3.84
CA PHE A 291 12.46 8.76 2.39
C PHE A 291 11.13 9.39 1.92
N TYR A 292 10.00 8.97 2.52
CA TYR A 292 8.69 9.54 2.25
C TYR A 292 8.63 11.04 2.56
N LEU A 293 9.06 11.42 3.76
CA LEU A 293 9.01 12.81 4.21
C LEU A 293 9.94 13.72 3.39
N ASP A 294 11.12 13.24 3.05
CA ASP A 294 12.08 14.01 2.23
C ASP A 294 11.56 14.21 0.81
N ALA A 295 10.94 13.20 0.20
CA ALA A 295 10.33 13.32 -1.11
C ALA A 295 9.17 14.34 -1.13
N VAL A 296 8.24 14.24 -0.17
CA VAL A 296 7.09 15.15 -0.05
C VAL A 296 7.53 16.60 0.23
N ARG A 297 8.55 16.79 1.07
CA ARG A 297 9.16 18.11 1.33
C ARG A 297 9.88 18.68 0.12
N GLY A 298 10.57 17.84 -0.65
CA GLY A 298 11.22 18.24 -1.90
C GLY A 298 10.22 18.72 -2.94
N ASP A 299 9.11 18.01 -3.07
CA ASP A 299 8.03 18.32 -4.02
C ASP A 299 7.30 19.62 -3.67
N THR A 300 6.87 19.78 -2.41
CA THR A 300 6.24 21.03 -1.93
C THR A 300 7.09 22.28 -2.13
N ARG A 301 8.42 22.16 -2.06
CA ARG A 301 9.34 23.27 -2.39
C ARG A 301 9.41 23.58 -3.89
N ARG A 302 9.29 22.56 -4.76
CA ARG A 302 9.25 22.77 -6.23
C ARG A 302 7.97 23.47 -6.65
N ASP A 303 6.83 23.05 -6.09
CA ASP A 303 5.55 23.68 -6.38
C ASP A 303 5.47 25.09 -5.76
N GLY A 304 6.03 25.33 -4.57
CA GLY A 304 6.08 26.67 -3.95
C GLY A 304 7.01 27.70 -4.63
N ALA A 305 7.89 27.26 -5.53
CA ALA A 305 8.71 28.15 -6.37
C ALA A 305 8.01 28.54 -7.70
N SER A 306 6.87 27.93 -7.98
CA SER A 306 6.05 28.16 -9.16
C SER A 306 4.59 28.28 -8.74
N ASP A 307 4.21 29.52 -8.41
CA ASP A 307 2.85 30.07 -8.39
C ASP A 307 2.24 30.40 -7.01
N ALA A 308 1.41 31.45 -7.04
CA ALA A 308 0.77 32.16 -5.93
C ALA A 308 -0.06 31.24 -5.00
N PRO A 309 -0.31 31.65 -3.74
CA PRO A 309 -1.07 30.84 -2.79
C PRO A 309 -2.46 30.49 -3.34
N PRO A 310 -2.98 29.28 -3.06
CA PRO A 310 -4.32 28.90 -3.48
C PRO A 310 -5.34 29.86 -2.85
N PRO A 311 -6.46 30.18 -3.54
CA PRO A 311 -7.51 30.97 -2.91
C PRO A 311 -8.02 30.18 -1.69
N GLY A 312 -8.01 30.82 -0.52
CA GLY A 312 -8.56 30.25 0.70
C GLY A 312 -10.03 29.87 0.52
N PRO A 313 -10.60 29.06 1.42
CA PRO A 313 -11.92 28.49 1.26
C PRO A 313 -13.00 29.58 1.32
N SER A 314 -13.43 30.06 0.15
CA SER A 314 -14.63 30.88 0.00
C SER A 314 -15.87 29.98 -0.12
N GLY A 315 -16.39 29.58 1.04
CA GLY A 315 -17.83 29.53 1.37
C GLY A 315 -18.91 29.08 0.37
N MET A 316 -18.66 28.22 -0.63
CA MET A 316 -19.71 27.71 -1.54
C MET A 316 -19.78 26.18 -1.72
N GLY A 317 -18.86 25.40 -1.13
CA GLY A 317 -18.84 23.94 -1.28
C GLY A 317 -19.85 23.17 -0.41
N ASP A 318 -20.15 23.69 0.79
CA ASP A 318 -20.97 22.96 1.77
C ASP A 318 -22.47 22.99 1.45
N THR A 319 -22.93 24.03 0.73
CA THR A 319 -24.34 24.17 0.35
C THR A 319 -24.70 23.27 -0.84
N LEU A 320 -23.81 23.17 -1.83
CA LEU A 320 -24.04 22.36 -3.02
C LEU A 320 -23.96 20.86 -2.73
N LEU A 321 -23.04 20.45 -1.85
CA LEU A 321 -22.90 19.05 -1.45
C LEU A 321 -24.09 18.59 -0.58
N ARG A 322 -24.63 19.48 0.26
CA ARG A 322 -25.87 19.20 1.03
C ARG A 322 -27.11 19.14 0.13
N GLU A 323 -27.21 20.00 -0.88
CA GLU A 323 -28.31 19.94 -1.85
C GLU A 323 -28.27 18.67 -2.71
N LEU A 324 -27.07 18.25 -3.14
CA LEU A 324 -26.89 17.02 -3.92
C LEU A 324 -27.17 15.75 -3.10
N LEU A 325 -26.78 15.72 -1.82
CA LEU A 325 -27.09 14.62 -0.92
C LEU A 325 -28.60 14.55 -0.58
N HIS A 326 -29.26 15.71 -0.44
CA HIS A 326 -30.70 15.75 -0.18
C HIS A 326 -31.53 15.32 -1.41
N GLN A 327 -31.09 15.63 -2.63
CA GLN A 327 -31.74 15.17 -3.86
C GLN A 327 -31.57 13.67 -4.12
N GLU A 328 -30.43 13.08 -3.73
CA GLU A 328 -30.21 11.63 -3.80
C GLU A 328 -31.07 10.87 -2.76
N GLU A 329 -31.18 11.38 -1.53
CA GLU A 329 -32.04 10.76 -0.50
C GLU A 329 -33.53 10.76 -0.90
N GLN A 330 -34.03 11.85 -1.51
CA GLN A 330 -35.41 11.90 -2.02
C GLN A 330 -35.64 10.97 -3.22
N ARG A 331 -34.63 10.74 -4.07
CA ARG A 331 -34.70 9.78 -5.17
C ARG A 331 -34.73 8.33 -4.69
N ILE A 332 -33.96 8.01 -3.67
CA ILE A 332 -33.93 6.68 -3.06
C ILE A 332 -35.28 6.38 -2.40
N HIS A 333 -35.85 7.34 -1.67
CA HIS A 333 -37.15 7.13 -1.01
C HIS A 333 -38.32 6.96 -2.00
N ALA A 334 -38.33 7.73 -3.10
CA ALA A 334 -39.33 7.58 -4.17
C ALA A 334 -39.18 6.25 -4.95
N SER A 335 -37.98 5.67 -5.00
CA SER A 335 -37.71 4.35 -5.58
C SER A 335 -38.20 3.21 -4.69
N GLU A 336 -38.10 3.38 -3.37
CA GLU A 336 -38.54 2.37 -2.38
C GLU A 336 -40.06 2.28 -2.28
N GLU A 337 -40.80 3.39 -2.41
CA GLU A 337 -42.27 3.39 -2.43
C GLU A 337 -42.84 2.74 -3.71
N ARG A 338 -42.16 2.86 -4.86
CA ARG A 338 -42.56 2.20 -6.12
C ARG A 338 -42.33 0.70 -6.13
N THR A 339 -41.56 0.15 -5.20
CA THR A 339 -41.24 -1.29 -5.12
C THR A 339 -42.13 -2.03 -4.11
N ARG A 340 -43.07 -1.32 -3.44
CA ARG A 340 -44.01 -1.89 -2.45
C ARG A 340 -45.49 -1.85 -2.86
N LEU A 341 -45.79 -1.44 -4.09
CA LEU A 341 -47.08 -1.65 -4.78
C LEU A 341 -46.88 -2.72 -5.85
#